data_AF-A0A1G9TJW3-F1
#
_entry.id   AF-A0A1G9TJW3-F1
#
_cell.length_a   1.000
_cell.length_b   1.000
_cell.length_c   1.000
_cell.angle_alpha   90.00
_cell.angle_beta   90.00
_cell.angle_gamma   90.00
#
_symmetry.space_group_name_H-M   'P 1'
#
loop_
_entity.id
_entity.type
_entity.pdbx_description
1 polymer ?
#
loop_
_entity_poly.entity_id
_entity_poly.type
_entity_poly.pdbx_seq_one_letter_code
_entity_poly.pdbx_strand_id
1 'polypeptide(L)'
;MQEYLDIFLRRSYLKHYDELHKRRPTVDEAEIWIGQNHADYGLLVSPRFVNGHWENDKSEIRSFKPKYWTIGHVLQTGLVIPDKDKRITFTTANDYLNFFEHSMVRGTASPHQRAIAELYVEYVKAADAPKDVPLLLPELRYDGRVPKHKYRLDFAVIDPATMDKVGFELSPWSTHGKLTGVKTKTQKEVNEEASANFDKEMSKHKDFFRKHGVFALIYTDVDLKSPEVIFGDIEKYLAKKSGAKQLSFKFVKDYFK
;
A
#
# COMPACT_ATOMS: atom_id res chain seq x y z
N MET A 1 -4.22 -12.08 -46.26
CA MET A 1 -3.07 -11.83 -45.36
C MET A 1 -3.48 -11.08 -44.08
N GLN A 2 -4.32 -10.04 -44.17
CA GLN A 2 -4.85 -9.33 -43.00
C GLN A 2 -5.70 -10.20 -42.06
N GLU A 3 -6.63 -11.03 -42.58
CA GLU A 3 -7.45 -11.91 -41.72
C GLU A 3 -6.63 -12.95 -40.95
N TYR A 4 -5.58 -13.51 -41.58
CA TYR A 4 -4.68 -14.45 -40.91
C TYR A 4 -3.88 -13.78 -39.79
N LEU A 5 -3.41 -12.56 -40.01
CA LEU A 5 -2.70 -11.76 -38.99
C LEU A 5 -3.65 -11.42 -37.83
N ASP A 6 -4.87 -11.00 -38.12
CA ASP A 6 -5.89 -10.69 -37.11
C ASP A 6 -6.24 -11.92 -36.26
N ILE A 7 -6.53 -13.07 -36.88
CA ILE A 7 -6.81 -14.32 -36.16
C ILE A 7 -5.62 -14.74 -35.28
N PHE A 8 -4.40 -14.59 -35.79
CA PHE A 8 -3.18 -14.87 -35.03
C PHE A 8 -3.04 -13.95 -33.81
N LEU A 9 -3.23 -12.64 -33.98
CA LEU A 9 -3.17 -11.66 -32.89
C LEU A 9 -4.27 -11.91 -31.85
N ARG A 10 -5.50 -12.25 -32.26
CA ARG A 10 -6.61 -12.60 -31.37
C ARG A 10 -6.29 -13.83 -30.52
N ARG A 11 -5.81 -14.90 -31.15
CA ARG A 11 -5.42 -16.14 -30.45
C ARG A 11 -4.26 -15.89 -29.51
N SER A 12 -3.27 -15.10 -29.93
CA SER A 12 -2.15 -14.71 -29.08
C SER A 12 -2.61 -13.90 -27.87
N TYR A 13 -3.45 -12.88 -28.07
CA TYR A 13 -4.00 -12.08 -26.97
C TYR A 13 -4.81 -12.93 -25.98
N LEU A 14 -5.71 -13.79 -26.47
CA LEU A 14 -6.52 -14.66 -25.60
C LEU A 14 -5.66 -15.69 -24.85
N LYS A 15 -4.63 -16.25 -25.50
CA LYS A 15 -3.69 -17.18 -24.87
C LYS A 15 -2.89 -16.52 -23.74
N HIS A 16 -2.56 -15.23 -23.91
CA HIS A 16 -1.80 -14.43 -22.95
C HIS A 16 -2.69 -13.43 -22.19
N TYR A 17 -4.00 -13.67 -22.12
CA TYR A 17 -4.95 -12.69 -21.57
C TYR A 17 -4.57 -12.32 -20.13
N ASP A 18 -4.24 -13.31 -19.30
CA ASP A 18 -3.87 -13.09 -17.90
C ASP A 18 -2.62 -12.22 -17.71
N GLU A 19 -1.70 -12.23 -18.68
CA GLU A 19 -0.44 -11.46 -18.70
C GLU A 19 -0.64 -10.04 -19.29
N LEU A 20 -1.64 -9.88 -20.16
CA LEU A 20 -1.87 -8.65 -20.94
C LEU A 20 -3.00 -7.78 -20.39
N HIS A 21 -3.95 -8.33 -19.64
CA HIS A 21 -5.11 -7.56 -19.15
C HIS A 21 -4.84 -6.74 -17.88
N LYS A 22 -3.76 -7.03 -17.15
CA LYS A 22 -3.42 -6.32 -15.90
C LYS A 22 -2.70 -5.01 -16.22
N ARG A 23 -3.06 -3.92 -15.52
CA ARG A 23 -2.23 -2.73 -15.48
C ARG A 23 -0.94 -3.08 -14.74
N ARG A 24 0.18 -2.96 -15.44
CA ARG A 24 1.50 -3.28 -14.87
C ARG A 24 1.98 -2.12 -14.01
N PRO A 25 2.62 -2.40 -12.86
CA PRO A 25 3.40 -1.38 -12.18
C PRO A 25 4.50 -0.88 -13.10
N THR A 26 4.80 0.41 -13.03
CA THR A 26 6.06 0.93 -13.57
C THR A 26 7.25 0.34 -12.82
N VAL A 27 8.48 0.54 -13.32
CA VAL A 27 9.69 0.00 -12.65
C VAL A 27 9.77 0.47 -11.20
N ASP A 28 9.50 1.76 -10.96
CA ASP A 28 9.53 2.36 -9.62
C ASP A 28 8.36 1.92 -8.73
N GLU A 29 7.27 1.45 -9.34
CA GLU A 29 6.10 0.94 -8.61
C GLU A 29 6.13 -0.57 -8.43
N ALA A 30 7.06 -1.30 -9.06
CA ALA A 30 7.18 -2.76 -8.95
C ALA A 30 7.87 -3.21 -7.66
N GLU A 31 8.21 -2.25 -6.81
CA GLU A 31 8.89 -2.41 -5.54
C GLU A 31 8.28 -1.44 -4.54
N ILE A 32 7.93 -1.94 -3.36
CA ILE A 32 7.54 -1.10 -2.23
C ILE A 32 8.34 -1.48 -0.99
N TRP A 33 8.59 -0.49 -0.14
CA TRP A 33 9.25 -0.69 1.14
C TRP A 33 8.30 -0.28 2.26
N ILE A 34 8.21 -1.10 3.30
CA ILE A 34 7.31 -0.90 4.44
C ILE A 34 8.07 -1.10 5.74
N GLY A 35 7.58 -0.50 6.82
CA GLY A 35 8.06 -0.76 8.18
C GLY A 35 9.00 0.30 8.77
N GLN A 36 9.47 0.01 9.98
CA GLN A 36 10.26 0.92 10.81
C GLN A 36 11.76 0.86 10.49
N ASN A 37 12.54 1.85 10.95
CA ASN A 37 13.97 2.00 10.56
C ASN A 37 14.87 0.80 10.87
N HIS A 38 14.49 -0.06 11.81
CA HIS A 38 15.26 -1.23 12.20
C HIS A 38 14.56 -2.55 11.84
N ALA A 39 13.43 -2.47 11.15
CA ALA A 39 12.57 -3.59 10.77
C ALA A 39 11.78 -3.22 9.51
N ASP A 40 12.50 -2.87 8.44
CA ASP A 40 11.93 -2.60 7.14
C ASP A 40 12.05 -3.79 6.19
N TYR A 41 11.06 -3.91 5.33
CA TYR A 41 10.89 -5.03 4.42
C TYR A 41 10.50 -4.54 3.04
N GLY A 42 11.03 -5.20 2.01
CA GLY A 42 10.66 -4.93 0.63
C GLY A 42 9.62 -5.94 0.15
N LEU A 43 8.65 -5.49 -0.63
CA LEU A 43 7.79 -6.34 -1.43
C LEU A 43 8.02 -6.01 -2.91
N LEU A 44 8.53 -6.99 -3.65
CA LEU A 44 8.88 -6.87 -5.06
C LEU A 44 8.06 -7.90 -5.84
N VAL A 45 7.69 -7.56 -7.07
CA VAL A 45 6.92 -8.44 -7.96
C VAL A 45 7.71 -9.69 -8.37
N SER A 46 8.99 -9.54 -8.70
CA SER A 46 9.87 -10.61 -9.17
C SER A 46 11.25 -10.50 -8.49
N PRO A 47 11.33 -10.73 -7.16
CA PRO A 47 12.53 -10.43 -6.38
C PRO A 47 13.74 -11.26 -6.81
N ARG A 48 14.86 -10.59 -7.10
CA ARG A 48 16.18 -11.17 -7.34
C ARG A 48 17.23 -10.44 -6.50
N PHE A 49 18.14 -11.17 -5.87
CA PHE A 49 19.25 -10.59 -5.12
C PHE A 49 20.50 -10.55 -6.00
N VAL A 50 21.03 -9.35 -6.26
CA VAL A 50 22.18 -9.12 -7.15
C VAL A 50 23.07 -8.05 -6.53
N ASN A 51 24.39 -8.29 -6.51
CA ASN A 51 25.38 -7.31 -6.06
C ASN A 51 25.09 -6.70 -4.68
N GLY A 52 24.52 -7.48 -3.75
CA GLY A 52 24.21 -7.02 -2.39
C GLY A 52 22.87 -6.30 -2.25
N HIS A 53 22.06 -6.20 -3.31
CA HIS A 53 20.78 -5.51 -3.29
C HIS A 53 19.65 -6.33 -3.92
N TRP A 54 18.41 -6.02 -3.54
CA TRP A 54 17.21 -6.60 -4.15
C TRP A 54 16.78 -5.76 -5.34
N GLU A 55 16.37 -6.42 -6.42
CA GLU A 55 15.78 -5.81 -7.60
C GLU A 55 14.68 -6.71 -8.18
N ASN A 56 13.88 -6.17 -9.12
CA ASN A 56 12.93 -6.97 -9.88
C ASN A 56 13.57 -7.55 -11.14
N ASP A 57 13.38 -8.84 -11.38
CA ASP A 57 13.59 -9.41 -12.71
C ASP A 57 12.50 -8.89 -13.67
N LYS A 58 12.88 -7.91 -14.49
CA LYS A 58 11.97 -7.22 -15.42
C LYS A 58 11.31 -8.14 -16.43
N SER A 59 11.93 -9.29 -16.74
CA SER A 59 11.36 -10.27 -17.67
C SER A 59 10.20 -11.05 -17.07
N GLU A 60 10.23 -11.28 -15.76
CA GLU A 60 9.24 -12.08 -15.01
C GLU A 60 8.07 -11.27 -14.45
N ILE A 61 8.12 -9.94 -14.46
CA ILE A 61 6.99 -9.10 -14.00
C ILE A 61 5.69 -9.43 -14.76
N ARG A 62 5.81 -9.83 -16.03
CA ARG A 62 4.67 -10.14 -16.92
C ARG A 62 4.04 -11.51 -16.63
N SER A 63 4.85 -12.47 -16.18
CA SER A 63 4.40 -13.83 -15.85
C SER A 63 3.80 -13.92 -14.44
N PHE A 64 3.89 -12.83 -13.66
CA PHE A 64 3.36 -12.76 -12.29
C PHE A 64 1.85 -13.02 -12.23
N LYS A 65 1.49 -14.16 -11.64
CA LYS A 65 0.12 -14.67 -11.63
C LYS A 65 -0.80 -13.98 -10.62
N PRO A 66 -0.39 -13.72 -9.35
CA PRO A 66 -1.25 -13.00 -8.43
C PRO A 66 -1.59 -11.58 -8.90
N LYS A 67 -2.59 -10.97 -8.27
CA LYS A 67 -2.81 -9.53 -8.36
C LYS A 67 -1.67 -8.81 -7.64
N TYR A 68 -1.28 -7.64 -8.11
CA TYR A 68 -0.24 -6.85 -7.45
C TYR A 68 -0.73 -6.34 -6.09
N TRP A 69 0.17 -6.21 -5.11
CA TRP A 69 -0.12 -5.69 -3.77
C TRP A 69 -1.31 -6.33 -3.05
N THR A 70 -1.58 -7.62 -3.26
CA THR A 70 -2.58 -8.39 -2.50
C THR A 70 -1.94 -9.41 -1.57
N ILE A 71 -2.74 -10.04 -0.70
CA ILE A 71 -2.32 -11.20 0.09
C ILE A 71 -1.68 -12.26 -0.82
N GLY A 72 -2.29 -12.56 -1.97
CA GLY A 72 -1.74 -13.50 -2.94
C GLY A 72 -0.35 -13.12 -3.46
N HIS A 73 -0.05 -11.82 -3.55
CA HIS A 73 1.29 -11.36 -3.92
C HIS A 73 2.30 -11.73 -2.85
N VAL A 74 2.08 -11.33 -1.60
CA VAL A 74 3.06 -11.55 -0.53
C VAL A 74 3.26 -13.04 -0.23
N LEU A 75 2.23 -13.89 -0.42
CA LEU A 75 2.38 -15.35 -0.34
C LEU A 75 3.28 -15.90 -1.46
N GLN A 76 3.27 -15.28 -2.65
CA GLN A 76 4.04 -15.74 -3.81
C GLN A 76 5.52 -15.33 -3.74
N THR A 77 5.81 -14.12 -3.28
CA THR A 77 7.15 -13.53 -3.34
C THR A 77 7.85 -13.50 -1.99
N GLY A 78 7.07 -13.50 -0.90
CA GLY A 78 7.56 -13.16 0.43
C GLY A 78 7.91 -11.68 0.55
N LEU A 79 8.49 -11.34 1.69
CA LEU A 79 9.08 -10.05 1.99
C LEU A 79 10.60 -10.17 2.02
N VAL A 80 11.31 -9.30 1.30
CA VAL A 80 12.77 -9.28 1.26
C VAL A 80 13.35 -8.52 2.45
N ILE A 81 14.49 -8.97 2.96
CA ILE A 81 15.23 -8.26 4.00
C ILE A 81 16.30 -7.38 3.34
N PRO A 82 16.39 -6.08 3.66
CA PRO A 82 17.42 -5.20 3.12
C PRO A 82 18.83 -5.78 3.28
N ASP A 83 19.63 -5.67 2.22
CA ASP A 83 21.07 -6.01 2.18
C ASP A 83 21.42 -7.45 2.59
N LYS A 84 20.42 -8.33 2.63
CA LYS A 84 20.61 -9.76 2.92
C LYS A 84 19.89 -10.56 1.85
N ASP A 85 20.54 -11.60 1.33
CA ASP A 85 19.91 -12.60 0.48
C ASP A 85 19.00 -13.52 1.30
N LYS A 86 17.97 -12.93 1.90
CA LYS A 86 16.98 -13.57 2.75
C LYS A 86 15.61 -13.00 2.46
N ARG A 87 14.63 -13.90 2.44
CA ARG A 87 13.21 -13.60 2.33
C ARG A 87 12.47 -14.21 3.50
N ILE A 88 11.48 -13.48 4.00
CA ILE A 88 10.45 -14.00 4.89
C ILE A 88 9.35 -14.52 3.98
N THR A 89 9.01 -15.79 4.10
CA THR A 89 8.01 -16.45 3.26
C THR A 89 6.82 -16.88 4.10
N PHE A 90 5.67 -17.02 3.44
CA PHE A 90 4.38 -17.28 4.08
C PHE A 90 3.67 -18.37 3.28
N THR A 91 3.21 -19.42 3.97
CA THR A 91 2.51 -20.54 3.31
C THR A 91 1.02 -20.24 3.18
N THR A 92 0.45 -19.63 4.22
CA THR A 92 -0.97 -19.31 4.31
C THR A 92 -1.19 -17.81 4.53
N ALA A 93 -2.41 -17.35 4.23
CA ALA A 93 -2.82 -15.99 4.54
C ALA A 93 -2.65 -15.69 6.05
N ASN A 94 -2.99 -16.65 6.91
CA ASN A 94 -2.84 -16.51 8.36
C ASN A 94 -1.38 -16.35 8.79
N ASP A 95 -0.42 -17.01 8.13
CA ASP A 95 1.00 -16.83 8.43
C ASP A 95 1.42 -15.38 8.20
N TYR A 96 0.97 -14.81 7.08
CA TYR A 96 1.22 -13.40 6.76
C TYR A 96 0.50 -12.46 7.73
N LEU A 97 -0.77 -12.71 8.03
CA LEU A 97 -1.56 -11.86 8.95
C LEU A 97 -0.95 -11.84 10.36
N ASN A 98 -0.51 -12.99 10.87
CA ASN A 98 0.20 -13.08 12.14
C ASN A 98 1.51 -12.27 12.12
N PHE A 99 2.26 -12.32 11.02
CA PHE A 99 3.46 -11.50 10.87
C PHE A 99 3.13 -10.00 10.78
N PHE A 100 2.10 -9.63 10.01
CA PHE A 100 1.63 -8.26 9.88
C PHE A 100 1.27 -7.66 11.24
N GLU A 101 0.43 -8.34 12.00
CA GLU A 101 -0.03 -7.87 13.29
C GLU A 101 1.09 -7.87 14.33
N HIS A 102 1.81 -8.98 14.48
CA HIS A 102 2.73 -9.18 15.61
C HIS A 102 4.18 -8.77 15.36
N SER A 103 4.57 -8.53 14.11
CA SER A 103 5.93 -8.09 13.76
C SER A 103 5.95 -6.68 13.18
N MET A 104 5.09 -6.38 12.22
CA MET A 104 5.09 -5.06 11.57
C MET A 104 4.35 -4.01 12.40
N VAL A 105 3.13 -4.31 12.85
CA VAL A 105 2.29 -3.33 13.57
C VAL A 105 2.60 -3.33 15.07
N ARG A 106 2.86 -4.48 15.70
CA ARG A 106 3.14 -4.55 17.16
C ARG A 106 4.22 -3.57 17.65
N GLY A 107 5.24 -3.35 16.82
CA GLY A 107 6.34 -2.41 17.11
C GLY A 107 5.93 -0.94 17.14
N THR A 108 4.70 -0.60 16.73
CA THR A 108 4.17 0.75 16.89
C THR A 108 3.82 1.07 18.33
N ALA A 109 4.00 2.33 18.71
CA ALA A 109 3.51 2.88 19.97
C ALA A 109 2.03 3.29 19.88
N SER A 110 1.43 3.32 18.68
CA SER A 110 0.06 3.80 18.48
C SER A 110 -0.98 2.71 18.77
N PRO A 111 -1.84 2.86 19.80
CA PRO A 111 -2.95 1.94 20.00
C PRO A 111 -3.96 1.97 18.84
N HIS A 112 -4.10 3.12 18.17
CA HIS A 112 -5.00 3.26 17.03
C HIS A 112 -4.55 2.44 15.82
N GLN A 113 -3.24 2.43 15.52
CA GLN A 113 -2.72 1.58 14.45
C GLN A 113 -2.97 0.09 14.74
N ARG A 114 -2.85 -0.34 16.01
CA ARG A 114 -3.12 -1.73 16.40
C ARG A 114 -4.60 -2.10 16.20
N ALA A 115 -5.52 -1.24 16.63
CA ALA A 115 -6.95 -1.47 16.45
C ALA A 115 -7.33 -1.61 14.96
N ILE A 116 -6.81 -0.74 14.09
CA ILE A 116 -7.04 -0.83 12.63
C ILE A 116 -6.44 -2.12 12.04
N ALA A 117 -5.27 -2.54 12.52
CA ALA A 117 -4.63 -3.77 12.07
C ALA A 117 -5.44 -5.02 12.46
N GLU A 118 -6.00 -5.06 13.68
CA GLU A 118 -6.88 -6.13 14.14
C GLU A 118 -8.13 -6.24 13.25
N LEU A 119 -8.78 -5.11 12.95
CA LEU A 119 -9.93 -5.07 12.03
C LEU A 119 -9.58 -5.56 10.62
N TYR A 120 -8.41 -5.17 10.10
CA TYR A 120 -7.94 -5.65 8.80
C TYR A 120 -7.73 -7.16 8.80
N VAL A 121 -7.12 -7.71 9.85
CA VAL A 121 -6.89 -9.15 10.00
C VAL A 121 -8.22 -9.90 9.99
N GLU A 122 -9.20 -9.44 10.75
CA GLU A 122 -10.53 -10.06 10.79
C GLU A 122 -11.26 -9.95 9.44
N TYR A 123 -11.15 -8.81 8.77
CA TYR A 123 -11.69 -8.63 7.41
C TYR A 123 -11.09 -9.63 6.41
N VAL A 124 -9.77 -9.81 6.40
CA VAL A 124 -9.11 -10.76 5.48
C VAL A 124 -9.49 -12.21 5.79
N LYS A 125 -9.60 -12.58 7.07
CA LYS A 125 -10.02 -13.92 7.49
C LYS A 125 -11.46 -14.23 7.10
N ALA A 126 -12.33 -13.22 7.12
CA ALA A 126 -13.74 -13.36 6.74
C ALA A 126 -13.98 -13.36 5.22
N ALA A 127 -12.99 -12.98 4.41
CA ALA A 127 -13.16 -12.90 2.96
C ALA A 127 -13.23 -14.28 2.28
N ASP A 128 -14.15 -14.46 1.33
CA ASP A 128 -14.26 -15.69 0.53
C ASP A 128 -13.00 -15.99 -0.30
N ALA A 129 -12.28 -14.93 -0.71
CA ALA A 129 -11.07 -15.02 -1.50
C ALA A 129 -9.94 -14.17 -0.87
N PRO A 130 -9.33 -14.61 0.25
CA PRO A 130 -8.34 -13.81 0.99
C PRO A 130 -7.15 -13.40 0.12
N LYS A 131 -6.71 -14.26 -0.80
CA LYS A 131 -5.59 -13.99 -1.72
C LYS A 131 -5.82 -12.79 -2.65
N ASP A 132 -7.08 -12.44 -2.89
CA ASP A 132 -7.47 -11.33 -3.75
C ASP A 132 -7.58 -9.99 -3.01
N VAL A 133 -7.52 -10.00 -1.67
CA VAL A 133 -7.64 -8.81 -0.83
C VAL A 133 -6.36 -7.96 -0.96
N PRO A 134 -6.45 -6.67 -1.30
CA PRO A 134 -5.32 -5.74 -1.28
C PRO A 134 -4.66 -5.68 0.11
N LEU A 135 -3.36 -5.44 0.14
CA LEU A 135 -2.62 -5.28 1.37
C LEU A 135 -2.94 -3.93 2.01
N LEU A 136 -3.21 -3.95 3.32
CA LEU A 136 -3.05 -2.77 4.16
C LEU A 136 -1.56 -2.63 4.48
N LEU A 137 -0.89 -1.69 3.82
CA LEU A 137 0.55 -1.48 3.92
C LEU A 137 0.86 -0.57 5.12
N PRO A 138 1.47 -1.06 6.20
CA PRO A 138 1.83 -0.22 7.33
C PRO A 138 3.13 0.53 7.03
N GLU A 139 3.21 1.79 7.44
CA GLU A 139 4.48 2.53 7.45
C GLU A 139 5.15 2.58 6.05
N LEU A 140 4.36 2.85 5.01
CA LEU A 140 4.83 2.85 3.60
C LEU A 140 5.93 3.91 3.39
N ARG A 141 7.07 3.46 2.84
CA ARG A 141 8.27 4.28 2.59
C ARG A 141 8.34 4.71 1.13
N TYR A 142 7.96 5.95 0.87
CA TYR A 142 7.91 6.49 -0.49
C TYR A 142 9.27 6.80 -1.10
N ASP A 143 10.24 7.14 -0.25
CA ASP A 143 11.63 7.33 -0.67
C ASP A 143 12.42 6.00 -0.62
N GLY A 144 11.70 4.87 -0.68
CA GLY A 144 12.25 3.52 -0.63
C GLY A 144 13.06 3.29 0.64
N ARG A 145 14.38 3.16 0.49
CA ARG A 145 15.31 2.79 1.57
C ARG A 145 16.08 3.96 2.19
N VAL A 146 15.78 5.21 1.84
CA VAL A 146 16.52 6.37 2.35
C VAL A 146 16.44 6.43 3.90
N PRO A 147 17.55 6.48 4.66
CA PRO A 147 17.54 6.35 6.12
C PRO A 147 16.67 7.39 6.86
N LYS A 148 16.55 8.59 6.29
CA LYS A 148 15.71 9.66 6.82
C LYS A 148 14.43 9.77 6.00
N HIS A 149 13.43 8.99 6.38
CA HIS A 149 12.09 9.06 5.79
C HIS A 149 11.45 10.40 6.16
N LYS A 150 11.33 11.30 5.17
CA LYS A 150 10.57 12.55 5.35
C LYS A 150 9.07 12.29 5.42
N TYR A 151 8.62 11.25 4.73
CA TYR A 151 7.21 10.90 4.60
C TYR A 151 7.03 9.41 4.83
N ARG A 152 6.13 9.08 5.74
CA ARG A 152 5.75 7.72 6.10
C ARG A 152 4.30 7.80 6.53
N LEU A 153 3.44 7.11 5.80
CA LEU A 153 2.02 7.03 6.14
C LEU A 153 1.85 5.94 7.18
N ASP A 154 0.95 6.16 8.15
CA ASP A 154 0.56 5.11 9.07
C ASP A 154 0.06 3.87 8.30
N PHE A 155 -0.84 4.07 7.33
CA PHE A 155 -1.27 3.04 6.40
C PHE A 155 -1.43 3.53 4.96
N ALA A 156 -1.30 2.60 4.01
CA ALA A 156 -1.64 2.82 2.63
C ALA A 156 -2.31 1.59 2.02
N VAL A 157 -3.14 1.82 1.01
CA VAL A 157 -3.69 0.77 0.14
C VAL A 157 -3.36 1.12 -1.31
N ILE A 158 -2.92 0.12 -2.07
CA ILE A 158 -2.70 0.24 -3.51
C ILE A 158 -3.74 -0.60 -4.24
N ASP A 159 -4.51 0.03 -5.11
CA ASP A 159 -5.51 -0.67 -5.91
C ASP A 159 -4.80 -1.63 -6.89
N PRO A 160 -5.07 -2.95 -6.84
CA PRO A 160 -4.37 -3.94 -7.67
C PRO A 160 -4.69 -3.81 -9.17
N ALA A 161 -5.78 -3.14 -9.54
CA ALA A 161 -6.22 -2.98 -10.91
C ALA A 161 -5.82 -1.61 -11.47
N THR A 162 -5.92 -0.55 -10.68
CA THR A 162 -5.61 0.80 -11.14
C THR A 162 -4.23 1.29 -10.72
N MET A 163 -3.55 0.65 -9.77
CA MET A 163 -2.29 1.13 -9.15
C MET A 163 -2.43 2.46 -8.40
N ASP A 164 -3.65 2.97 -8.25
CA ASP A 164 -3.92 4.18 -7.47
C ASP A 164 -3.64 3.90 -5.99
N LYS A 165 -3.04 4.88 -5.33
CA LYS A 165 -2.62 4.77 -3.93
C LYS A 165 -3.45 5.73 -3.11
N VAL A 166 -3.94 5.24 -1.97
CA VAL A 166 -4.57 6.07 -0.94
C VAL A 166 -3.83 5.86 0.37
N GLY A 167 -3.61 6.95 1.08
CA GLY A 167 -3.01 6.97 2.40
C GLY A 167 -4.03 7.20 3.50
N PHE A 168 -3.70 6.75 4.70
CA PHE A 168 -4.47 6.98 5.91
C PHE A 168 -3.49 7.38 7.02
N GLU A 169 -3.72 8.54 7.62
CA GLU A 169 -2.87 9.14 8.66
C GLU A 169 -3.70 9.30 9.94
N LEU A 170 -3.20 8.76 11.04
CA LEU A 170 -3.78 8.84 12.37
C LEU A 170 -3.06 9.98 13.11
N SER A 171 -3.71 11.13 13.20
CA SER A 171 -3.10 12.38 13.65
C SER A 171 -3.68 12.86 14.99
N PRO A 172 -3.35 12.19 16.11
CA PRO A 172 -3.79 12.66 17.43
C PRO A 172 -3.12 13.97 17.79
N TRP A 173 -3.86 14.89 18.41
CA TRP A 173 -3.35 16.19 18.83
C TRP A 173 -2.16 16.07 19.78
N SER A 174 -2.17 15.02 20.62
CA SER A 174 -1.09 14.72 21.56
C SER A 174 0.28 14.50 20.91
N THR A 175 0.33 14.25 19.60
CA THR A 175 1.57 14.10 18.82
C THR A 175 1.77 15.26 17.85
N HIS A 176 0.73 15.64 17.08
CA HIS A 176 0.87 16.58 15.96
C HIS A 176 0.59 18.03 16.33
N GLY A 177 -0.26 18.27 17.35
CA GLY A 177 -0.61 19.60 17.83
C GLY A 177 -0.09 19.90 19.24
N LYS A 178 0.75 19.03 19.80
CA LYS A 178 1.19 19.11 21.19
C LYS A 178 1.89 20.44 21.47
N LEU A 179 1.33 21.19 22.40
CA LEU A 179 1.93 22.41 22.91
C LEU A 179 2.82 22.12 24.11
N THR A 180 3.96 22.80 24.19
CA THR A 180 4.95 22.60 25.27
C THR A 180 5.05 23.82 26.16
N GLY A 181 5.25 23.63 27.48
CA GLY A 181 5.49 24.76 28.39
C GLY A 181 4.32 25.76 28.51
N VAL A 182 3.08 25.31 28.29
CA VAL A 182 1.91 26.20 28.19
C VAL A 182 1.70 27.08 29.43
N LYS A 183 2.05 26.60 30.63
CA LYS A 183 1.90 27.35 31.89
C LYS A 183 2.70 28.65 31.94
N THR A 184 3.76 28.79 31.15
CA THR A 184 4.63 29.97 31.13
C THR A 184 4.42 30.83 29.89
N LYS A 185 3.50 30.46 28.99
CA LYS A 185 3.26 31.15 27.73
C LYS A 185 2.06 32.08 27.83
N THR A 186 2.17 33.22 27.16
CA THR A 186 1.04 34.10 26.86
C THR A 186 0.11 33.44 25.83
N GLN A 187 -1.15 33.89 25.77
CA GLN A 187 -2.08 33.41 24.74
C GLN A 187 -1.57 33.64 23.31
N LYS A 188 -0.81 34.71 23.10
CA LYS A 188 -0.18 35.02 21.81
C LYS A 188 0.82 33.94 21.41
N GLU A 189 1.74 33.58 22.32
CA GLU A 189 2.76 32.55 22.07
C GLU A 189 2.13 31.16 21.88
N VAL A 190 1.06 30.86 22.61
CA VAL A 190 0.27 29.63 22.41
C VAL A 190 -0.33 29.56 21.01
N ASN A 191 -0.94 30.66 20.55
CA ASN A 191 -1.53 30.72 19.21
C ASN A 191 -0.47 30.61 18.10
N GLU A 192 0.70 31.23 18.30
CA GLU A 192 1.83 31.15 17.37
C GLU A 192 2.38 29.72 17.26
N GLU A 193 2.57 29.01 18.36
CA GLU A 193 3.00 27.60 18.36
C GLU A 193 1.95 26.69 17.71
N ALA A 194 0.66 26.88 18.02
CA ALA A 194 -0.44 26.12 17.42
C ALA A 194 -0.51 26.32 15.90
N SER A 195 -0.39 27.57 15.44
CA SER A 195 -0.35 27.89 14.00
C SER A 195 0.85 27.26 13.33
N ALA A 196 2.04 27.38 13.93
CA ALA A 196 3.26 26.80 13.38
C ALA A 196 3.19 25.27 13.27
N ASN A 197 2.60 24.60 14.26
CA ASN A 197 2.36 23.15 14.21
C ASN A 197 1.41 22.79 13.05
N PHE A 198 0.29 23.50 12.93
CA PHE A 198 -0.66 23.29 11.84
C PHE A 198 -0.02 23.50 10.45
N ASP A 199 0.70 24.61 10.27
CA ASP A 199 1.35 24.94 9.00
C ASP A 199 2.41 23.91 8.60
N LYS A 200 3.14 23.38 9.59
CA LYS A 200 4.13 22.32 9.38
C LYS A 200 3.46 21.03 8.90
N GLU A 201 2.40 20.58 9.55
CA GLU A 201 1.68 19.36 9.15
C GLU A 201 1.05 19.54 7.75
N MET A 202 0.38 20.66 7.49
CA MET A 202 -0.22 20.95 6.19
C MET A 202 0.83 21.05 5.07
N SER A 203 2.00 21.62 5.36
CA SER A 203 3.10 21.66 4.40
C SER A 203 3.61 20.25 4.08
N LYS A 204 3.72 19.39 5.10
CA LYS A 204 4.11 17.99 4.94
C LYS A 204 3.13 17.23 4.02
N HIS A 205 1.82 17.39 4.23
CA HIS A 205 0.81 16.75 3.37
C HIS A 205 0.81 17.28 1.94
N LYS A 206 0.94 18.60 1.75
CA LYS A 206 1.02 19.20 0.41
C LYS A 206 2.25 18.74 -0.35
N ASP A 207 3.41 18.72 0.30
CA ASP A 207 4.65 18.28 -0.34
C ASP A 207 4.62 16.80 -0.67
N PHE A 208 4.03 16.00 0.21
CA PHE A 208 3.79 14.60 -0.01
C PHE A 208 2.92 14.35 -1.26
N PHE A 209 1.77 15.03 -1.35
CA PHE A 209 0.90 14.93 -2.52
C PHE A 209 1.61 15.38 -3.81
N ARG A 210 2.31 16.53 -3.78
CA ARG A 210 3.03 17.05 -4.96
C ARG A 210 4.11 16.10 -5.46
N LYS A 211 4.80 15.42 -4.55
CA LYS A 211 5.92 14.53 -4.89
C LYS A 211 5.46 13.14 -5.31
N HIS A 212 4.45 12.57 -4.64
CA HIS A 212 4.08 11.17 -4.80
C HIS A 212 2.68 10.95 -5.40
N GLY A 213 1.89 12.01 -5.58
CA GLY A 213 0.54 11.93 -6.13
C GLY A 213 -0.46 11.19 -5.25
N VAL A 214 -0.14 10.99 -3.96
CA VAL A 214 -0.98 10.21 -3.04
C VAL A 214 -1.78 11.14 -2.14
N PHE A 215 -3.09 10.96 -2.15
CA PHE A 215 -3.98 11.57 -1.18
C PHE A 215 -3.99 10.76 0.11
N ALA A 216 -3.91 11.44 1.24
CA ALA A 216 -4.05 10.84 2.56
C ALA A 216 -5.31 11.37 3.26
N LEU A 217 -6.13 10.46 3.79
CA LEU A 217 -7.19 10.81 4.72
C LEU A 217 -6.59 10.97 6.11
N ILE A 218 -6.86 12.08 6.77
CA ILE A 218 -6.31 12.44 8.07
C ILE A 218 -7.40 12.28 9.13
N TYR A 219 -7.12 11.49 10.15
CA TYR A 219 -8.05 11.19 11.24
C TYR A 219 -7.58 11.86 12.54
N THR A 220 -8.45 12.68 13.11
CA THR A 220 -8.20 13.49 14.31
C THR A 220 -8.59 12.74 15.59
N ASP A 221 -8.35 13.32 16.77
CA ASP A 221 -8.73 12.69 18.05
C ASP A 221 -10.22 12.32 18.16
N VAL A 222 -11.11 13.00 17.42
CA VAL A 222 -12.53 12.64 17.40
C VAL A 222 -12.72 11.33 16.65
N ASP A 223 -12.11 11.20 15.49
CA ASP A 223 -12.20 10.02 14.63
C ASP A 223 -11.54 8.80 15.29
N LEU A 224 -10.39 9.02 15.95
CA LEU A 224 -9.59 7.98 16.60
C LEU A 224 -10.28 7.28 17.77
N LYS A 225 -11.42 7.79 18.24
CA LYS A 225 -12.29 7.12 19.22
C LYS A 225 -13.12 5.98 18.61
N SER A 226 -13.22 5.94 17.29
CA SER A 226 -14.05 4.98 16.56
C SER A 226 -13.25 4.35 15.42
N PRO A 227 -12.29 3.45 15.75
CA PRO A 227 -11.45 2.80 14.74
C PRO A 227 -12.27 2.09 13.65
N GLU A 228 -13.49 1.66 13.94
CA GLU A 228 -14.31 0.88 13.01
C GLU A 228 -14.88 1.77 11.90
N VAL A 229 -15.08 3.07 12.21
CA VAL A 229 -15.47 4.07 11.21
C VAL A 229 -14.30 4.34 10.27
N ILE A 230 -13.11 4.52 10.83
CA ILE A 230 -11.86 4.68 10.07
C ILE A 230 -11.63 3.44 9.18
N PHE A 231 -11.81 2.25 9.73
CA PHE A 231 -11.66 1.01 9.00
C PHE A 231 -12.73 0.88 7.90
N GLY A 232 -13.97 1.31 8.15
CA GLY A 232 -15.00 1.36 7.11
C GLY A 232 -14.64 2.26 5.92
N ASP A 233 -13.85 3.32 6.15
CA ASP A 233 -13.28 4.11 5.05
C ASP A 233 -12.15 3.38 4.31
N ILE A 234 -11.28 2.67 5.04
CA ILE A 234 -10.22 1.83 4.46
C ILE A 234 -10.81 0.68 3.64
N GLU A 235 -11.85 0.03 4.15
CA GLU A 235 -12.52 -1.13 3.56
C GLU A 235 -13.01 -0.84 2.14
N LYS A 236 -13.48 0.39 1.86
CA LYS A 236 -13.88 0.84 0.51
C LYS A 236 -12.77 0.67 -0.54
N TYR A 237 -11.51 0.69 -0.11
CA TYR A 237 -10.34 0.51 -0.98
C TYR A 237 -9.80 -0.92 -0.96
N LEU A 238 -10.11 -1.70 0.07
CA LEU A 238 -9.83 -3.14 0.14
C LEU A 238 -10.87 -3.97 -0.63
N ALA A 239 -12.09 -3.46 -0.74
CA ALA A 239 -13.19 -4.13 -1.41
C ALA A 239 -12.93 -4.28 -2.90
N LYS A 240 -13.35 -5.43 -3.45
CA LYS A 240 -13.21 -5.73 -4.88
C LYS A 240 -14.07 -4.78 -5.70
N LYS A 241 -13.44 -3.84 -6.41
CA LYS A 241 -14.13 -3.03 -7.42
C LYS A 241 -14.51 -3.90 -8.62
N SER A 242 -15.78 -4.29 -8.70
CA SER A 242 -16.38 -5.11 -9.75
C SER A 242 -16.62 -4.32 -11.05
N GLY A 243 -15.59 -3.64 -11.59
CA GLY A 243 -15.79 -2.73 -12.74
C GLY A 243 -15.32 -3.24 -14.10
N ALA A 244 -14.11 -3.83 -14.19
CA ALA A 244 -13.40 -3.83 -15.47
C ALA A 244 -13.66 -5.04 -16.40
N LYS A 245 -13.99 -6.23 -15.84
CA LYS A 245 -14.02 -7.48 -16.63
C LYS A 245 -15.15 -7.56 -17.65
N GLN A 246 -16.31 -6.94 -17.40
CA GLN A 246 -17.46 -7.03 -18.32
C GLN A 246 -17.37 -5.99 -19.44
N LEU A 247 -16.74 -4.84 -19.17
CA LEU A 247 -16.46 -3.80 -20.16
C LEU A 247 -15.38 -4.25 -21.16
N SER A 248 -14.29 -4.90 -20.71
CA SER A 248 -13.19 -5.31 -21.60
C SER A 248 -13.63 -6.26 -22.72
N PHE A 249 -14.46 -7.26 -22.42
CA PHE A 249 -14.97 -8.19 -23.44
C PHE A 249 -15.98 -7.54 -24.39
N LYS A 250 -16.72 -6.54 -23.93
CA LYS A 250 -17.64 -5.77 -24.79
C LYS A 250 -16.86 -4.86 -25.73
N PHE A 251 -15.84 -4.15 -25.24
CA PHE A 251 -14.95 -3.32 -26.07
C PHE A 251 -14.14 -4.15 -27.07
N VAL A 252 -13.65 -5.33 -26.69
CA VAL A 252 -13.03 -6.26 -27.65
C VAL A 252 -14.05 -6.65 -28.72
N LYS A 253 -15.29 -7.00 -28.35
CA LYS A 253 -16.33 -7.32 -29.36
C LYS A 253 -16.72 -6.14 -30.24
N ASP A 254 -16.72 -4.92 -29.71
CA ASP A 254 -17.16 -3.71 -30.41
C ASP A 254 -16.05 -3.05 -31.25
N TYR A 255 -14.77 -3.14 -30.84
CA TYR A 255 -13.61 -2.65 -31.59
C TYR A 255 -13.28 -3.53 -32.81
N PHE A 256 -13.71 -4.79 -32.79
CA PHE A 256 -13.44 -5.78 -33.84
C PHE A 256 -14.68 -6.12 -34.69
N LYS A 257 -15.68 -5.23 -34.72
CA LYS A 257 -16.78 -5.22 -35.70
C LYS A 257 -16.41 -4.40 -36.93
#